data_AF-A0A7X8SCX9-F1
#
_entry.id   AF-A0A7X8SCX9-F1
#
_cell.length_a   1.000
_cell.length_b   1.000
_cell.length_c   1.000
_cell.angle_alpha   90.00
_cell.angle_beta   90.00
_cell.angle_gamma   90.00
#
_symmetry.space_group_name_H-M   'P 1'
#
loop_
_entity.id
_entity.type
_entity.pdbx_description
1 polymer ?
#
loop_
_entity_poly.entity_id
_entity_poly.type
_entity_poly.pdbx_seq_one_letter_code
_entity_poly.pdbx_strand_id
1 'polypeptide(L)'
;MPDAAVEDAADIVIRPVAVAELPTLLALYRHLNVEDPVLELQLAESRLAEILAHPGMTILAAFDGDKVVSSVTLIVIPNLTRGGAPYALIENVVTHADYRRRGFAGAVIRRAFASAWERNCYKVMLLTGSKNPATLRFYANCGFTQDKTGFQVRRPT
;
A
#
# COMPACT_ATOMS: atom_id res chain seq x y z
N MET A 1 -10.34 -28.09 25.70
CA MET A 1 -9.61 -26.81 25.75
C MET A 1 -10.39 -25.83 24.89
N PRO A 2 -10.76 -24.65 25.40
CA PRO A 2 -11.72 -23.80 24.71
C PRO A 2 -11.06 -23.21 23.47
N ASP A 3 -11.82 -23.32 22.40
CA ASP A 3 -11.65 -22.64 21.12
C ASP A 3 -11.54 -21.13 21.38
N ALA A 4 -10.34 -20.59 21.17
CA ALA A 4 -10.14 -19.15 21.23
C ALA A 4 -10.79 -18.59 19.98
N ALA A 5 -12.05 -18.16 20.12
CA ALA A 5 -12.76 -17.35 19.16
C ALA A 5 -11.78 -16.32 18.58
N VAL A 6 -11.46 -16.48 17.30
CA VAL A 6 -10.83 -15.43 16.52
C VAL A 6 -11.88 -14.33 16.44
N GLU A 7 -11.74 -13.33 17.31
CA GLU A 7 -12.57 -12.13 17.27
C GLU A 7 -12.54 -11.59 15.85
N ASP A 8 -13.70 -11.66 15.20
CA ASP A 8 -13.92 -11.20 13.85
C ASP A 8 -13.45 -9.74 13.78
N ALA A 9 -12.40 -9.50 13.00
CA ALA A 9 -11.84 -8.17 12.86
C ALA A 9 -12.94 -7.29 12.26
N ALA A 10 -13.54 -6.42 13.07
CA ALA A 10 -14.55 -5.43 12.69
C ALA A 10 -14.39 -5.02 11.22
N ASP A 11 -15.41 -5.28 10.39
CA ASP A 11 -15.40 -5.17 8.93
C ASP A 11 -14.56 -3.99 8.44
N ILE A 12 -13.27 -4.25 8.18
CA ILE A 12 -12.37 -3.21 7.69
C ILE A 12 -12.79 -2.92 6.26
N VAL A 13 -13.40 -1.76 6.03
CA VAL A 13 -13.79 -1.33 4.69
C VAL A 13 -12.52 -1.02 3.90
N ILE A 14 -12.27 -1.81 2.85
CA ILE A 14 -11.11 -1.65 1.97
C ILE A 14 -11.57 -1.50 0.53
N ARG A 15 -11.18 -0.40 -0.11
CA ARG A 15 -11.52 -0.11 -1.51
C ARG A 15 -10.50 0.82 -2.16
N PRO A 16 -10.53 0.96 -3.49
CA PRO A 16 -9.81 2.03 -4.17
C PRO A 16 -10.21 3.42 -3.64
N VAL A 17 -9.22 4.29 -3.56
CA VAL A 17 -9.39 5.73 -3.33
C VAL A 17 -10.06 6.37 -4.56
N ALA A 18 -10.97 7.31 -4.34
CA ALA A 18 -11.52 8.18 -5.37
C ALA A 18 -11.01 9.62 -5.17
N VAL A 19 -11.42 10.53 -6.05
CA VAL A 19 -10.99 11.95 -6.02
C VAL A 19 -11.39 12.62 -4.70
N ALA A 20 -12.55 12.26 -4.15
CA ALA A 20 -13.09 12.86 -2.92
C ALA A 20 -12.20 12.60 -1.69
N GLU A 21 -11.43 11.52 -1.68
CA GLU A 21 -10.53 11.17 -0.56
C GLU A 21 -9.18 11.90 -0.58
N LEU A 22 -8.91 12.75 -1.59
CA LEU A 22 -7.63 13.46 -1.68
C LEU A 22 -7.21 14.14 -0.37
N PRO A 23 -8.09 14.90 0.34
CA PRO A 23 -7.68 15.59 1.57
C PRO A 23 -7.22 14.62 2.67
N THR A 24 -7.96 13.54 2.91
CA THR A 24 -7.62 12.56 3.94
C THR A 24 -6.44 11.68 3.53
N LEU A 25 -6.23 11.44 2.23
CA LEU A 25 -5.07 10.71 1.74
C LEU A 25 -3.78 11.54 1.92
N LEU A 26 -3.82 12.84 1.60
CA LEU A 26 -2.69 13.74 1.85
C LEU A 26 -2.36 13.84 3.34
N ALA A 27 -3.38 13.94 4.20
CA ALA A 27 -3.20 13.90 5.64
C ALA A 27 -2.54 12.59 6.10
N LEU A 28 -2.93 11.44 5.54
CA LEU A 28 -2.31 10.16 5.83
C LEU A 28 -0.83 10.12 5.41
N TYR A 29 -0.46 10.66 4.25
CA TYR A 29 0.92 10.64 3.77
C TYR A 29 1.88 11.47 4.64
N ARG A 30 1.39 12.42 5.45
CA ARG A 30 2.20 13.07 6.50
C ARG A 30 2.74 12.09 7.55
N HIS A 31 2.10 10.93 7.72
CA HIS A 31 2.58 9.87 8.60
C HIS A 31 3.59 8.92 7.93
N LEU A 32 3.77 9.02 6.62
CA LEU A 32 4.75 8.24 5.85
C LEU A 32 6.12 8.92 5.91
N ASN A 33 6.17 10.19 5.49
CA ASN A 33 7.36 11.02 5.48
C ASN A 33 7.04 12.37 6.14
N VAL A 34 7.49 12.55 7.39
CA VAL A 34 7.18 13.75 8.18
C VAL A 34 7.85 15.00 7.61
N GLU A 35 8.99 14.84 6.93
CA GLU A 35 9.80 15.93 6.39
C GLU A 35 9.42 16.35 4.97
N ASP A 36 8.48 15.65 4.31
CA ASP A 36 8.08 16.03 2.95
C ASP A 36 7.46 17.45 2.96
N PRO A 37 7.65 18.25 1.90
CA PRO A 37 6.96 19.53 1.77
C PRO A 37 5.45 19.33 1.69
N VAL A 38 4.67 20.35 2.07
CA VAL A 38 3.23 20.36 1.81
C VAL A 38 3.02 20.45 0.31
N LEU A 39 2.25 19.52 -0.25
CA LEU A 39 1.92 19.51 -1.66
C LEU A 39 0.86 20.58 -1.93
N GLU A 40 1.11 21.42 -2.94
CA GLU A 40 0.15 22.41 -3.41
C GLU A 40 -1.10 21.69 -3.97
N LEU A 41 -2.29 22.22 -3.69
CA LEU A 41 -3.54 21.48 -3.88
C LEU A 41 -3.80 21.14 -5.35
N GLN A 42 -3.60 22.09 -6.26
CA GLN A 42 -3.80 21.92 -7.69
C GLN A 42 -2.82 20.89 -8.26
N LEU A 43 -1.57 20.91 -7.79
CA LEU A 43 -0.61 19.86 -8.12
C LEU A 43 -1.05 18.49 -7.58
N ALA A 44 -1.57 18.43 -6.34
CA ALA A 44 -2.05 17.20 -5.73
C ALA A 44 -3.25 16.60 -6.48
N GLU A 45 -4.22 17.43 -6.87
CA GLU A 45 -5.38 17.05 -7.68
C GLU A 45 -4.95 16.50 -9.04
N SER A 46 -4.06 17.21 -9.73
CA SER A 46 -3.50 16.77 -11.02
C SER A 46 -2.79 15.42 -10.90
N ARG A 47 -1.96 15.22 -9.86
CA ARG A 47 -1.23 13.96 -9.66
C ARG A 47 -2.16 12.81 -9.29
N LEU A 48 -3.19 13.06 -8.47
CA LEU A 48 -4.18 12.03 -8.16
C LEU A 48 -4.97 11.63 -9.42
N ALA A 49 -5.37 12.59 -10.24
CA ALA A 49 -6.05 12.31 -11.51
C ALA A 49 -5.19 11.43 -12.44
N GLU A 50 -3.89 11.73 -12.56
CA GLU A 50 -2.94 10.90 -13.33
C GLU A 50 -2.83 9.49 -12.76
N ILE A 51 -2.74 9.34 -11.44
CA ILE A 51 -2.67 8.03 -10.77
C ILE A 51 -3.94 7.21 -11.03
N LEU A 52 -5.12 7.83 -10.88
CA LEU A 52 -6.40 7.15 -11.08
C LEU A 52 -6.62 6.75 -12.55
N ALA A 53 -6.04 7.50 -13.49
CA ALA A 53 -6.09 7.18 -14.92
C ALA A 53 -4.99 6.18 -15.35
N HIS A 54 -3.94 5.96 -14.54
CA HIS A 54 -2.79 5.16 -14.95
C HIS A 54 -3.13 3.66 -15.02
N PRO A 55 -3.01 3.02 -16.21
CA PRO A 55 -3.27 1.60 -16.35
C PRO A 55 -2.39 0.77 -15.41
N GLY A 56 -3.02 -0.12 -14.63
CA GLY A 56 -2.31 -0.97 -13.68
C GLY A 56 -2.04 -0.36 -12.31
N MET A 57 -2.23 0.96 -12.12
CA MET A 57 -2.03 1.59 -10.81
C MET A 57 -3.35 1.66 -10.01
N THR A 58 -3.29 1.42 -8.71
CA THR A 58 -4.45 1.55 -7.82
C THR A 58 -3.98 1.90 -6.41
N ILE A 59 -4.50 2.97 -5.83
CA ILE A 59 -4.33 3.25 -4.40
C ILE A 59 -5.47 2.56 -3.67
N LEU A 60 -5.15 1.51 -2.91
CA LEU A 60 -6.09 0.83 -2.02
C LEU A 60 -5.99 1.43 -0.63
N ALA A 61 -7.14 1.65 0.00
CA ALA A 61 -7.26 2.31 1.28
C ALA A 61 -8.16 1.52 2.23
N ALA A 62 -7.80 1.48 3.50
CA ALA A 62 -8.67 1.09 4.59
C ALA A 62 -9.30 2.34 5.21
N PHE A 63 -10.59 2.25 5.53
CA PHE A 63 -11.40 3.36 5.97
C PHE A 63 -11.90 3.18 7.42
N ASP A 64 -11.94 4.29 8.16
CA ASP A 64 -12.69 4.45 9.41
C ASP A 64 -13.67 5.61 9.21
N GLY A 65 -14.92 5.29 8.90
CA GLY A 65 -15.87 6.25 8.33
C GLY A 65 -15.34 6.83 7.01
N ASP A 66 -15.30 8.16 6.90
CA ASP A 66 -14.78 8.86 5.71
C ASP A 66 -13.26 9.06 5.73
N LYS A 67 -12.58 8.61 6.80
CA LYS A 67 -11.14 8.81 6.97
C LYS A 67 -10.36 7.65 6.37
N VAL A 68 -9.38 7.97 5.52
CA VAL A 68 -8.38 6.99 5.08
C VAL A 68 -7.37 6.81 6.21
N VAL A 69 -7.33 5.62 6.80
CA VAL A 69 -6.49 5.31 7.97
C VAL A 69 -5.27 4.46 7.65
N SER A 70 -5.30 3.75 6.52
CA SER A 70 -4.15 3.05 5.96
C SER A 70 -4.27 2.99 4.45
N SER A 71 -3.15 3.07 3.74
CA SER A 71 -3.14 2.93 2.29
C SER A 71 -1.93 2.16 1.77
N VAL A 72 -2.06 1.69 0.54
CA VAL A 72 -1.00 1.11 -0.27
C VAL A 72 -1.22 1.47 -1.73
N THR A 73 -0.15 1.75 -2.47
CA THR A 73 -0.20 1.84 -3.94
C THR A 73 0.19 0.49 -4.53
N LEU A 74 -0.73 -0.13 -5.27
CA LEU A 74 -0.48 -1.32 -6.08
C LEU A 74 -0.20 -0.89 -7.53
N ILE A 75 0.87 -1.42 -8.13
CA ILE A 75 1.25 -1.14 -9.52
C ILE A 75 1.42 -2.47 -10.25
N VAL A 76 0.51 -2.81 -11.15
CA VAL A 76 0.58 -3.99 -12.01
C VAL A 76 1.27 -3.65 -13.32
N ILE A 77 2.32 -4.40 -13.64
CA ILE A 77 3.23 -4.13 -14.75
C ILE A 77 3.16 -5.30 -15.75
N PRO A 78 2.80 -5.03 -17.04
CA PRO A 78 2.90 -6.00 -18.12
C PRO A 78 4.33 -6.52 -18.28
N ASN A 79 4.47 -7.77 -18.71
CA ASN A 79 5.78 -8.43 -18.73
C ASN A 79 5.81 -9.49 -19.84
N LEU A 80 6.98 -9.74 -20.42
CA LEU A 80 7.20 -10.78 -21.43
C LEU A 80 7.82 -12.05 -20.84
N THR A 81 8.46 -11.96 -19.68
CA THR A 81 9.05 -13.12 -19.00
C THR A 81 7.96 -13.98 -18.35
N ARG A 82 8.32 -15.19 -17.89
CA ARG A 82 7.39 -16.08 -17.15
C ARG A 82 6.08 -16.33 -17.92
N GLY A 83 6.20 -16.55 -19.23
CA GLY A 83 5.04 -16.81 -20.10
C GLY A 83 4.12 -15.62 -20.33
N GLY A 84 4.62 -14.39 -20.20
CA GLY A 84 3.82 -13.18 -20.38
C GLY A 84 3.01 -12.75 -19.16
N ALA A 85 3.14 -13.46 -18.02
CA ALA A 85 2.43 -13.12 -16.80
C ALA A 85 2.94 -11.78 -16.23
N PRO A 86 2.04 -10.83 -15.87
CA PRO A 86 2.44 -9.58 -15.25
C PRO A 86 3.06 -9.79 -13.87
N TYR A 87 3.64 -8.75 -13.29
CA TYR A 87 4.02 -8.72 -11.87
C TYR A 87 3.58 -7.40 -11.26
N ALA A 88 3.52 -7.34 -9.93
CA ALA A 88 3.16 -6.11 -9.24
C ALA A 88 4.24 -5.58 -8.31
N LEU A 89 4.20 -4.27 -8.09
CA LEU A 89 4.90 -3.57 -7.02
C LEU A 89 3.89 -3.06 -6.00
N ILE A 90 4.30 -3.06 -4.74
CA ILE A 90 3.65 -2.33 -3.67
C ILE A 90 4.55 -1.18 -3.24
N GLU A 91 3.98 0.03 -3.22
CA GLU A 91 4.63 1.27 -2.81
C GLU A 91 3.80 2.03 -1.78
N ASN A 92 4.43 2.99 -1.10
CA ASN A 92 3.79 3.97 -0.22
C ASN A 92 2.86 3.37 0.85
N VAL A 93 3.26 2.25 1.45
CA VAL A 93 2.51 1.64 2.57
C VAL A 93 2.56 2.56 3.79
N VAL A 94 1.41 3.02 4.24
CA VAL A 94 1.31 3.89 5.42
C VAL A 94 0.06 3.56 6.24
N THR A 95 0.18 3.72 7.55
CA THR A 95 -0.95 3.69 8.49
C THR A 95 -0.81 4.88 9.43
N HIS A 96 -1.92 5.59 9.63
CA HIS A 96 -2.03 6.69 10.58
C HIS A 96 -1.55 6.25 11.96
N ALA A 97 -0.82 7.11 12.68
CA ALA A 97 -0.16 6.74 13.94
C ALA A 97 -1.11 6.10 14.96
N ASP A 98 -2.27 6.73 15.19
CA ASP A 98 -3.31 6.27 16.13
C ASP A 98 -4.05 5.00 15.68
N TYR A 99 -3.83 4.56 14.44
CA TYR A 99 -4.45 3.38 13.85
C TYR A 99 -3.46 2.21 13.69
N ARG A 100 -2.20 2.38 14.10
CA ARG A 100 -1.19 1.32 14.03
C ARG A 100 -1.50 0.18 14.99
N ARG A 101 -1.01 -1.02 14.67
CA ARG A 101 -1.19 -2.26 15.45
C ARG A 101 -2.66 -2.72 15.60
N ARG A 102 -3.55 -2.24 14.73
CA ARG A 102 -4.98 -2.63 14.65
C ARG A 102 -5.34 -3.46 13.41
N GLY A 103 -4.33 -3.96 12.68
CA GLY A 103 -4.54 -4.86 11.53
C GLY A 103 -4.76 -4.18 10.17
N PHE A 104 -5.05 -2.87 10.11
CA PHE A 104 -5.36 -2.16 8.85
C PHE A 104 -4.31 -2.34 7.74
N ALA A 105 -3.02 -2.15 8.04
CA ALA A 105 -1.95 -2.28 7.05
C ALA A 105 -1.88 -3.70 6.46
N GLY A 106 -1.99 -4.72 7.31
CA GLY A 106 -1.97 -6.12 6.86
C GLY A 106 -3.20 -6.44 6.01
N ALA A 107 -4.36 -5.91 6.37
CA ALA A 107 -5.59 -6.09 5.60
C ALA A 107 -5.50 -5.42 4.21
N VAL A 108 -5.00 -4.17 4.13
CA VAL A 108 -4.85 -3.46 2.85
C VAL A 108 -3.82 -4.14 1.94
N ILE A 109 -2.71 -4.65 2.49
CA ILE A 109 -1.70 -5.42 1.73
C ILE A 109 -2.29 -6.74 1.21
N ARG A 110 -3.03 -7.49 2.03
CA ARG A 110 -3.67 -8.74 1.58
C ARG A 110 -4.70 -8.49 0.48
N ARG A 111 -5.45 -7.37 0.55
CA ARG A 111 -6.34 -6.96 -0.56
C ARG A 111 -5.55 -6.61 -1.82
N ALA A 112 -4.39 -5.96 -1.69
CA ALA A 112 -3.52 -5.66 -2.82
C ALA A 112 -2.95 -6.95 -3.47
N PHE A 113 -2.58 -7.95 -2.66
CA PHE A 113 -2.20 -9.28 -3.16
C PHE A 113 -3.35 -9.92 -3.94
N ALA A 114 -4.55 -9.98 -3.36
CA ALA A 114 -5.73 -10.53 -4.04
C ALA A 114 -5.97 -9.85 -5.40
N SER A 115 -5.92 -8.51 -5.44
CA SER A 115 -6.08 -7.76 -6.69
C SER A 115 -4.97 -8.03 -7.72
N ALA A 116 -3.73 -8.27 -7.28
CA ALA A 116 -2.65 -8.67 -8.17
C ALA A 116 -2.87 -10.08 -8.74
N TRP A 117 -3.32 -11.02 -7.90
CA TRP A 117 -3.61 -12.40 -8.31
C TRP A 117 -4.80 -12.48 -9.28
N GLU A 118 -5.86 -11.69 -9.06
CA GLU A 118 -6.99 -11.54 -9.99
C GLU A 118 -6.54 -11.08 -11.39
N ARG A 119 -5.40 -10.39 -11.48
CA ARG A 119 -4.78 -9.93 -12.73
C ARG A 119 -3.69 -10.87 -13.24
N ASN A 120 -3.63 -12.10 -12.72
CA ASN A 120 -2.65 -13.13 -13.06
C ASN A 120 -1.19 -12.69 -12.84
N CYS A 121 -0.92 -11.79 -11.88
CA CYS A 121 0.45 -11.48 -11.52
C CYS A 121 1.15 -12.74 -10.99
N TYR A 122 2.36 -13.05 -11.47
CA TYR A 122 3.11 -14.21 -10.96
C TYR A 122 3.86 -13.90 -9.66
N LYS A 123 4.02 -12.61 -9.31
CA LYS A 123 4.62 -12.15 -8.06
C LYS A 123 4.20 -10.72 -7.70
N VAL A 124 4.36 -10.38 -6.43
CA VAL A 124 4.28 -9.01 -5.90
C VAL A 124 5.60 -8.69 -5.18
N MET A 125 6.15 -7.50 -5.38
CA MET A 125 7.41 -7.07 -4.78
C MET A 125 7.23 -5.76 -4.01
N LEU A 126 8.07 -5.54 -3.00
CA LEU A 126 8.13 -4.33 -2.18
C LEU A 126 9.59 -4.06 -1.85
N LEU A 127 9.99 -2.78 -1.86
CA LEU A 127 11.26 -2.35 -1.29
C LEU A 127 11.00 -1.41 -0.11
N THR A 128 11.66 -1.64 1.03
CA THR A 128 11.59 -0.74 2.18
C THR A 128 12.99 -0.29 2.57
N GLY A 129 13.15 1.01 2.83
CA GLY A 129 14.36 1.58 3.42
C GLY A 129 14.47 1.36 4.93
N SER A 130 13.44 0.78 5.57
CA SER A 130 13.41 0.57 7.01
C SER A 130 14.39 -0.53 7.43
N LYS A 131 15.29 -0.20 8.36
CA LYS A 131 16.14 -1.18 9.05
C LYS A 131 15.53 -1.68 10.37
N ASN A 132 14.33 -1.20 10.73
CA ASN A 132 13.69 -1.57 11.97
C ASN A 132 13.20 -3.04 11.90
N PRO A 133 13.68 -3.93 12.79
CA PRO A 133 13.27 -5.34 12.78
C PRO A 133 11.76 -5.54 12.92
N ALA A 134 11.05 -4.64 13.61
CA ALA A 134 9.60 -4.71 13.73
C ALA A 134 8.90 -4.49 12.38
N THR A 135 9.39 -3.56 11.56
CA THR A 135 8.87 -3.31 10.20
C THR A 135 9.16 -4.50 9.28
N LEU A 136 10.36 -5.08 9.36
CA LEU A 136 10.72 -6.26 8.56
C LEU A 136 9.85 -7.47 8.93
N ARG A 137 9.64 -7.72 10.24
CA ARG A 137 8.72 -8.76 10.71
C ARG A 137 7.28 -8.49 10.29
N PHE A 138 6.84 -7.23 10.28
CA PHE A 138 5.52 -6.87 9.79
C PHE A 138 5.31 -7.29 8.34
N TYR A 139 6.26 -6.99 7.45
CA TYR A 139 6.17 -7.42 6.04
C TYR A 139 6.22 -8.94 5.90
N ALA A 140 7.10 -9.62 6.66
CA ALA A 140 7.13 -11.08 6.69
C ALA A 140 5.77 -11.69 7.09
N ASN A 141 5.16 -11.15 8.15
CA ASN A 141 3.84 -11.58 8.62
C ASN A 141 2.70 -11.27 7.63
N CYS A 142 2.89 -10.32 6.71
CA CYS A 142 1.93 -10.09 5.63
C CYS A 142 2.02 -11.15 4.52
N GLY A 143 3.09 -11.95 4.47
CA GLY A 143 3.32 -12.98 3.46
C GLY A 143 4.49 -12.68 2.50
N PHE A 144 5.25 -11.60 2.73
CA PHE A 144 6.47 -11.37 1.97
C PHE A 144 7.60 -12.27 2.46
N THR A 145 8.49 -12.67 1.54
CA THR A 145 9.75 -13.34 1.88
C THR A 145 10.92 -12.40 1.54
N GLN A 146 11.86 -12.23 2.47
CA GLN A 146 13.03 -11.37 2.28
C GLN A 146 14.18 -12.16 1.61
N ASP A 147 13.98 -12.57 0.36
CA ASP A 147 14.93 -13.39 -0.42
C ASP A 147 15.44 -12.68 -1.69
N LYS A 148 15.32 -11.34 -1.73
CA LYS A 148 15.79 -10.48 -2.82
C LYS A 148 16.67 -9.34 -2.27
N THR A 149 17.65 -8.93 -3.05
CA THR A 149 18.53 -7.78 -2.74
C THR A 149 18.03 -6.54 -3.47
N GLY A 150 17.75 -5.47 -2.74
CA GLY A 150 17.32 -4.19 -3.30
C GLY A 150 18.49 -3.27 -3.64
N PHE A 151 18.37 -2.55 -4.76
CA PHE A 151 19.31 -1.52 -5.20
C PHE A 151 18.53 -0.25 -5.50
N GLN A 152 19.08 0.92 -5.15
CA GLN A 152 18.50 2.22 -5.43
C GLN A 152 19.61 3.21 -5.81
N VAL A 153 19.32 4.06 -6.79
CA VAL A 153 20.06 5.30 -7.06
C VAL A 153 19.09 6.47 -6.89
N ARG A 154 19.55 7.56 -6.27
CA ARG A 154 18.79 8.82 -6.19
C ARG A 154 19.50 9.85 -7.07
N ARG A 155 18.74 10.74 -7.70
CA ARG A 155 19.31 11.85 -8.47
C ARG A 155 20.25 12.65 -7.54
N PRO A 156 21.48 12.99 -7.98
CA PRO A 156 22.35 13.89 -7.23
C PRO A 156 21.63 15.21 -6.99
N THR A 157 21.65 15.69 -5.76
CA THR A 157 21.19 17.03 -5.37
C THR A 157 22.23 18.07 -5.72
#